data_AF-A0A7S0L943-F1
#
_entry.id   AF-A0A7S0L943-F1
#
_cell.length_a   1.000
_cell.length_b   1.000
_cell.length_c   1.000
_cell.angle_alpha   90.00
_cell.angle_beta   90.00
_cell.angle_gamma   90.00
#
_symmetry.space_group_name_H-M   'P 1'
#
loop_
_entity.id
_entity.type
_entity.pdbx_description
1 polymer ?
#
loop_
_entity_poly.entity_id
_entity_poly.type
_entity_poly.pdbx_seq_one_letter_code
_entity_poly.pdbx_strand_id
1 'polypeptide(L)'
;CASWGDKKTASMCEEPPRVLLVCCGPSGVGKGTLLSLLVNDYPDNFAFSVSSTTRPPRNGEKDNVDYHFISLSEARRKIENNEFLEYANVHGNIYGTSH
;
A
#
# COMPACT_ATOMS: atom_id res chain seq x y z
N CYS A 1 -21.61 20.83 51.40
CA CYS A 1 -20.60 19.80 51.76
C CYS A 1 -20.46 18.83 50.60
N ALA A 2 -19.20 18.54 50.21
CA ALA A 2 -18.68 17.67 49.14
C ALA A 2 -19.03 18.08 47.69
N SER A 3 -18.22 18.87 46.97
CA SER A 3 -16.91 18.62 46.27
C SER A 3 -17.07 17.77 44.99
N TRP A 4 -16.96 18.34 43.78
CA TRP A 4 -15.75 18.50 42.93
C TRP A 4 -15.15 17.18 42.40
N GLY A 5 -15.14 17.02 41.07
CA GLY A 5 -14.74 15.82 40.31
C GLY A 5 -15.98 15.04 39.85
N ASP A 6 -16.28 14.84 38.57
CA ASP A 6 -15.41 14.23 37.57
C ASP A 6 -15.61 14.85 36.18
N LYS A 7 -14.52 15.41 35.64
CA LYS A 7 -14.38 15.68 34.22
C LYS A 7 -13.71 14.46 33.58
N LYS A 8 -14.24 14.06 32.43
CA LYS A 8 -13.63 13.21 31.39
C LYS A 8 -13.45 11.73 31.73
N THR A 9 -14.30 10.92 31.12
CA THR A 9 -13.86 9.85 30.21
C THR A 9 -14.90 9.75 29.09
N ALA A 10 -14.72 10.54 28.03
CA ALA A 10 -15.20 10.07 26.74
C ALA A 10 -14.50 8.74 26.52
N SER A 11 -15.25 7.65 26.46
CA SER A 11 -14.75 6.36 26.01
C SER A 11 -14.03 6.62 24.69
N MET A 12 -12.70 6.53 24.70
CA MET A 12 -11.95 6.31 23.47
C MET A 12 -12.46 4.97 22.97
N CYS A 13 -13.34 5.00 21.97
CA CYS A 13 -13.52 3.86 21.09
C CYS A 13 -12.15 3.66 20.45
N GLU A 14 -11.37 2.71 20.95
CA GLU A 14 -10.14 2.31 20.27
C GLU A 14 -10.50 1.95 18.84
N GLU A 15 -9.88 2.62 17.87
CA GLU A 15 -10.07 2.22 16.49
C GLU A 15 -9.56 0.78 16.34
N PRO A 16 -10.36 -0.11 15.71
CA PRO A 16 -9.94 -1.49 15.53
C PRO A 16 -8.60 -1.53 14.79
N PRO A 17 -7.71 -2.49 15.12
CA PRO A 17 -6.38 -2.57 14.52
C PRO A 17 -6.50 -2.68 12.99
N ARG A 18 -5.73 -1.86 12.27
CA ARG A 18 -5.66 -1.94 10.80
C ARG A 18 -4.91 -3.20 10.41
N VAL A 19 -5.55 -4.07 9.62
CA VAL A 19 -5.00 -5.34 9.16
C VAL A 19 -4.49 -5.20 7.73
N LEU A 20 -3.27 -5.66 7.46
CA LEU A 20 -2.75 -5.77 6.09
C LEU A 20 -3.39 -6.97 5.39
N LEU A 21 -4.12 -6.70 4.31
CA LEU A 21 -4.68 -7.75 3.45
C LEU A 21 -3.70 -8.05 2.30
N VAL A 22 -3.22 -9.29 2.22
CA VAL A 22 -2.34 -9.75 1.13
C VAL A 22 -3.13 -10.68 0.20
N CYS A 23 -3.29 -10.28 -1.06
CA CYS A 23 -3.97 -11.09 -2.08
C CYS A 23 -2.94 -11.79 -3.00
N CYS A 24 -2.85 -13.11 -2.92
CA CYS A 24 -1.85 -13.93 -3.64
C CYS A 24 -2.50 -14.88 -4.66
N GLY A 25 -1.78 -15.19 -5.74
CA GLY A 25 -2.21 -16.13 -6.78
C GLY A 25 -1.53 -15.91 -8.14
N PRO A 26 -1.60 -16.87 -9.08
CA PRO A 26 -0.95 -16.79 -10.40
C PRO A 26 -1.33 -15.55 -11.22
N SER A 27 -0.53 -15.20 -12.23
CA SER A 27 -0.90 -14.12 -13.16
C SER A 27 -2.23 -14.46 -13.87
N GLY A 28 -3.09 -13.46 -14.07
CA GLY A 28 -4.37 -13.63 -14.80
C GLY A 28 -5.58 -14.10 -13.98
N VAL A 29 -5.42 -14.49 -12.71
CA VAL A 29 -6.54 -15.00 -11.87
C VAL A 29 -7.50 -13.92 -11.34
N GLY A 30 -7.32 -12.65 -11.72
CA GLY A 30 -8.23 -11.56 -11.33
C GLY A 30 -7.92 -10.85 -10.00
N LYS A 31 -6.72 -11.03 -9.41
CA LYS A 31 -6.32 -10.35 -8.15
C LYS A 31 -6.49 -8.83 -8.20
N GLY A 32 -5.99 -8.20 -9.27
CA GLY A 32 -6.12 -6.75 -9.47
C GLY A 32 -7.59 -6.33 -9.51
N THR A 33 -8.44 -7.07 -10.23
CA THR A 33 -9.89 -6.84 -10.28
C THR A 33 -10.54 -6.90 -8.90
N LEU A 34 -10.23 -7.93 -8.09
CA LEU A 34 -10.75 -8.03 -6.72
C LEU A 34 -10.32 -6.85 -5.85
N LEU A 35 -9.04 -6.46 -5.92
CA LEU A 35 -8.50 -5.34 -5.15
C LEU A 35 -9.15 -4.01 -5.56
N SER A 36 -9.36 -3.79 -6.88
CA SER A 36 -10.08 -2.61 -7.37
C SER A 36 -11.53 -2.57 -6.87
N LEU A 37 -12.23 -3.70 -6.84
CA LEU A 37 -13.60 -3.77 -6.31
C LEU A 37 -13.63 -3.44 -4.81
N LEU A 38 -12.70 -3.99 -4.02
CA LEU A 38 -12.64 -3.70 -2.58
C LEU A 38 -12.42 -2.22 -2.27
N VAL A 39 -11.50 -1.56 -2.99
CA VAL A 39 -11.25 -0.13 -2.81
C VAL A 39 -12.44 0.72 -3.28
N ASN A 40 -13.12 0.33 -4.35
CA ASN A 40 -14.27 1.07 -4.86
C ASN A 40 -15.52 0.93 -3.97
N ASP A 41 -15.80 -0.29 -3.48
CA ASP A 41 -17.00 -0.59 -2.71
C ASP A 41 -16.85 -0.16 -1.24
N TYR A 42 -15.62 -0.11 -0.72
CA TYR A 42 -15.32 0.23 0.67
C TYR A 42 -14.13 1.23 0.78
N PRO A 43 -14.26 2.45 0.22
CA PRO A 43 -13.16 3.41 0.11
C PRO A 43 -12.66 3.93 1.47
N ASP A 44 -13.50 3.89 2.51
CA ASP A 44 -13.12 4.30 3.86
C ASP A 44 -12.35 3.19 4.61
N ASN A 45 -12.35 1.96 4.08
CA ASN A 45 -11.75 0.78 4.72
C ASN A 45 -10.49 0.29 4.01
N PHE A 46 -10.41 0.44 2.68
CA PHE A 46 -9.30 -0.08 1.89
C PHE A 46 -8.60 1.02 1.09
N ALA A 47 -7.28 0.99 1.14
CA ALA A 47 -6.41 1.71 0.22
C ALA A 47 -5.43 0.71 -0.42
N PHE A 48 -5.06 0.97 -1.66
CA PHE A 48 -4.04 0.16 -2.34
C PHE A 48 -2.65 0.70 -2.01
N SER A 49 -1.73 -0.20 -1.65
CA SER A 49 -0.30 0.15 -1.59
C SER A 49 0.28 0.01 -2.99
N VAL A 50 0.51 1.15 -3.65
CA VAL A 50 1.10 1.20 -4.98
C VAL A 50 2.62 1.04 -4.84
N SER A 51 3.15 -0.13 -5.20
CA SER A 51 4.60 -0.36 -5.24
C SER A 51 5.24 0.35 -6.44
N SER A 52 6.54 0.57 -6.37
CA SER A 52 7.39 1.00 -7.48
C SER A 52 7.92 -0.18 -8.28
N THR A 53 8.15 -0.01 -9.58
CA THR A 53 8.87 -0.98 -10.42
C THR A 53 9.75 -0.32 -11.48
N THR A 54 10.87 -0.98 -11.84
CA THR A 54 11.72 -0.57 -12.96
C THR A 54 11.32 -1.18 -14.30
N ARG A 55 10.35 -2.09 -14.29
CA ARG A 55 9.83 -2.71 -15.51
C ARG A 55 9.02 -1.65 -16.28
N PRO A 56 9.12 -1.59 -17.63
CA PRO A 56 8.22 -0.74 -18.41
C PRO A 56 6.75 -1.18 -18.25
N PRO A 57 5.78 -0.25 -18.29
CA PRO A 57 4.36 -0.58 -18.20
C PRO A 57 3.92 -1.52 -19.34
N ARG A 58 3.03 -2.47 -19.04
CA ARG A 58 2.34 -3.28 -20.06
C ARG A 58 1.20 -2.48 -20.66
N ASN A 59 0.69 -2.95 -21.79
CA ASN A 59 -0.51 -2.37 -22.40
C ASN A 59 -1.68 -2.37 -21.40
N GLY A 60 -2.24 -1.18 -21.13
CA GLY A 60 -3.34 -0.99 -20.19
C GLY A 60 -2.93 -0.64 -18.75
N GLU A 61 -1.67 -0.81 -18.36
CA GLU A 61 -1.18 -0.37 -17.04
C GLU A 61 -1.02 1.16 -17.01
N LYS A 62 -1.35 1.77 -15.87
CA LYS A 62 -1.29 3.21 -15.64
C LYS A 62 -0.35 3.54 -14.47
N ASP A 63 0.46 4.56 -14.69
CA ASP A 63 1.35 5.09 -13.65
C ASP A 63 0.55 5.68 -12.48
N ASN A 64 1.05 5.45 -11.26
CA ASN A 64 0.40 5.78 -9.98
C ASN A 64 -0.91 5.03 -9.69
N VAL A 65 -1.27 4.04 -10.52
CA VAL A 65 -2.43 3.17 -10.29
C VAL A 65 -1.97 1.73 -10.09
N ASP A 66 -1.28 1.17 -11.09
CA ASP A 66 -0.79 -0.21 -11.04
C ASP A 66 0.57 -0.29 -10.34
N TYR A 67 1.47 0.63 -10.69
CA TYR A 67 2.79 0.81 -10.09
C TYR A 67 3.23 2.28 -10.23
N HIS A 68 4.23 2.67 -9.45
CA HIS A 68 5.11 3.79 -9.81
C HIS A 68 6.19 3.28 -10.76
N PHE A 69 6.10 3.62 -12.04
CA PHE A 69 7.08 3.19 -13.04
C PHE A 69 8.30 4.11 -12.99
N ILE A 70 9.37 3.65 -12.33
CA ILE A 70 10.57 4.44 -12.07
C ILE A 70 11.77 3.92 -12.88
N SER A 71 12.76 4.79 -13.09
CA SER A 71 14.02 4.38 -13.71
C SER A 71 14.83 3.47 -12.77
N LEU A 72 15.74 2.66 -13.34
CA LEU A 72 16.67 1.85 -12.55
C LEU A 72 17.56 2.71 -11.65
N SER A 73 17.99 3.88 -12.12
CA SER A 73 18.75 4.84 -11.33
C SER A 73 17.96 5.36 -10.13
N GLU A 74 16.68 5.66 -10.32
CA GLU A 74 15.81 6.12 -9.24
C GLU A 74 15.55 5.00 -8.23
N ALA A 75 15.32 3.77 -8.68
CA ALA A 75 15.16 2.63 -7.78
C ALA A 75 16.41 2.40 -6.91
N ARG A 76 17.62 2.53 -7.49
CA ARG A 76 18.87 2.42 -6.74
C ARG A 76 19.04 3.54 -5.72
N ARG A 77 18.75 4.78 -6.11
CA ARG A 77 18.76 5.94 -5.20
C ARG A 77 17.84 5.71 -4.00
N LYS A 78 16.63 5.20 -4.24
CA LYS A 78 15.66 4.86 -3.18
C LYS A 78 16.15 3.75 -2.25
N ILE A 79 16.82 2.71 -2.78
CA ILE A 79 17.44 1.67 -1.97
C ILE A 79 18.56 2.25 -1.08
N GLU A 80 19.47 3.03 -1.67
CA GLU A 80 20.60 3.65 -0.95
C GLU A 80 20.14 4.57 0.18
N ASN A 81 19.02 5.26 -0.02
CA ASN A 81 18.43 6.17 0.95
C ASN A 81 17.49 5.48 1.97
N ASN A 82 17.34 4.15 1.94
CA ASN A 82 16.35 3.41 2.74
C ASN A 82 14.92 3.94 2.60
N GLU A 83 14.51 4.34 1.39
CA GLU A 83 13.15 4.83 1.08
C GLU A 83 12.15 3.68 0.78
N PHE A 84 12.63 2.44 0.68
CA PHE A 84 11.78 1.24 0.51
C PHE A 84 11.70 0.46 1.82
N LEU A 85 10.47 0.13 2.23
CA LEU A 85 10.18 -0.81 3.31
C LEU A 85 10.62 -2.23 2.95
N GLU A 86 10.36 -2.63 1.71
CA GLU A 86 10.82 -3.88 1.11
C GLU A 86 11.12 -3.69 -0.37
N TYR A 87 12.03 -4.51 -0.91
CA TYR A 87 12.27 -4.57 -2.35
C TYR A 87 12.80 -5.95 -2.77
N ALA A 88 12.59 -6.29 -4.04
CA ALA A 88 13.06 -7.53 -4.65
C ALA A 88 13.46 -7.33 -6.11
N ASN A 89 14.43 -8.14 -6.58
CA ASN A 89 14.74 -8.26 -7.99
C ASN A 89 13.99 -9.46 -8.58
N VAL A 90 13.08 -9.19 -9.52
CA VAL A 90 12.26 -10.19 -10.18
C VAL A 90 12.46 -10.07 -11.68
N HIS A 91 13.06 -11.11 -12.28
CA HIS A 91 13.38 -11.15 -13.71
C HIS A 91 14.15 -9.92 -14.22
N GLY A 92 15.12 -9.43 -13.44
CA GLY A 92 15.95 -8.28 -13.81
C GLY A 92 15.31 -6.91 -13.57
N ASN A 93 14.08 -6.87 -13.02
CA ASN A 93 13.41 -5.63 -12.64
C ASN A 93 13.32 -5.52 -11.12
N ILE A 94 13.51 -4.32 -10.59
CA ILE A 94 13.32 -4.05 -9.16
C ILE A 94 11.85 -3.75 -8.93
N TYR A 95 11.30 -4.31 -7.86
CA TYR A 95 10.00 -3.98 -7.30
C TYR A 95 10.22 -3.56 -5.85
N GLY A 96 9.57 -2.49 -5.39
CA GLY A 96 9.74 -2.03 -4.01
C GLY A 96 8.55 -1.24 -3.50
N THR A 97 8.25 -1.37 -2.21
CA THR A 97 7.16 -0.65 -1.54
C THR A 97 7.77 0.44 -0.67
N SER A 98 7.40 1.71 -0.91
CA SER A 98 7.94 2.86 -0.16
C SER A 98 7.22 3.09 1.17
N HIS A 99 7.88 3.81 2.07
CA HIS A 99 7.31 4.33 3.32
C HIS A 99 6.15 5.31 3.10
#